data_AF-R5CCA3-F1
#
_entry.id   AF-R5CCA3-F1
#
_cell.length_a   1.000
_cell.length_b   1.000
_cell.length_c   1.000
_cell.angle_alpha   90.00
_cell.angle_beta   90.00
_cell.angle_gamma   90.00
#
_symmetry.space_group_name_H-M   'P 1'
#
loop_
_entity.id
_entity.type
_entity.pdbx_description
1 polymer ?
#
loop_
_entity_poly.entity_id
_entity_poly.type
_entity_poly.pdbx_seq_one_letter_code
_entity_poly.pdbx_strand_id
1 'polypeptide(L)'
;MSKDNLMGLFETQEYISSESHEWNVPFDAKEKVVKMVQKYNERAIKMGYNDSILNFDASSLTLRGIFVLKAEKTSWLAKRLEDGRNADLSGDIMRILALCNKVCPQCNNQIPALAKECEMCGKQFLQDKVKDNVFETAKEKAQDSTQPKEIENGTGVRYELFDARTAIELPDGISYYGDILSHFEEFIAAQNTNPKNEVTFFMTLDLDKLDPADEESMTDDDPRLGINSFNICNVIFSKYNKWMPLFEDKVNSGKPQIFISVMDWQADLNKVAKFATESCISYAFENGIDRYDKEYAKIILSFDDDVKAATNFLCNVATNILSVPKNVPVTIYISSYQTKAKAQKEYKENNTFSAKDFAKGAMLLLKDKITGK
;
A
#
# COMPACT_ATOMS: atom_id res chain seq x y z
N MET A 1 -2.26 -22.17 13.80
CA MET A 1 -1.55 -21.77 12.57
C MET A 1 -0.49 -20.74 12.91
N SER A 2 0.73 -20.93 12.42
CA SER A 2 1.73 -19.86 12.38
C SER A 2 1.23 -18.74 11.44
N LYS A 3 1.54 -17.48 11.76
CA LYS A 3 1.18 -16.33 10.89
C LYS A 3 1.74 -16.49 9.47
N ASP A 4 2.78 -17.29 9.30
CA ASP A 4 3.47 -17.52 8.03
C ASP A 4 2.68 -18.40 7.04
N ASN A 5 1.66 -19.13 7.51
CA ASN A 5 0.84 -20.05 6.68
C ASN A 5 -0.49 -19.44 6.20
N LEU A 6 -0.74 -18.14 6.43
CA LEU A 6 -2.00 -17.48 6.01
C LEU A 6 -1.81 -16.69 4.71
N MET A 7 -2.68 -16.93 3.73
CA MET A 7 -2.74 -16.18 2.47
C MET A 7 -3.00 -14.69 2.74
N GLY A 8 -2.17 -13.82 2.15
CA GLY A 8 -2.46 -12.40 2.01
C GLY A 8 -3.42 -12.12 0.85
N LEU A 9 -3.70 -10.84 0.58
CA LEU A 9 -4.69 -10.43 -0.44
C LEU A 9 -4.36 -10.96 -1.85
N PHE A 10 -3.12 -10.79 -2.30
CA PHE A 10 -2.71 -11.22 -3.65
C PHE A 10 -2.68 -12.74 -3.80
N GLU A 11 -2.24 -13.45 -2.77
CA GLU A 11 -2.25 -14.91 -2.72
C GLU A 11 -3.68 -15.46 -2.69
N THR A 12 -4.57 -14.79 -1.95
CA THR A 12 -6.00 -15.13 -1.94
C THR A 12 -6.60 -14.91 -3.32
N GLN A 13 -6.33 -13.78 -3.97
CA GLN A 13 -6.82 -13.47 -5.32
C GLN A 13 -6.34 -14.52 -6.35
N GLU A 14 -5.07 -14.92 -6.30
CA GLU A 14 -4.53 -16.00 -7.14
C GLU A 14 -5.26 -17.32 -6.88
N TYR A 15 -5.45 -17.68 -5.61
CA TYR A 15 -6.14 -18.90 -5.22
C TYR A 15 -7.59 -18.92 -5.73
N ILE A 16 -8.40 -17.91 -5.41
CA ILE A 16 -9.84 -17.87 -5.74
C ILE A 16 -10.14 -17.70 -7.23
N SER A 17 -9.16 -17.27 -8.03
CA SER A 17 -9.29 -17.13 -9.49
C SER A 17 -8.75 -18.31 -10.29
N SER A 18 -8.08 -19.25 -9.64
CA SER A 18 -7.46 -20.42 -10.31
C SER A 18 -8.49 -21.45 -10.79
N GLU A 19 -9.54 -21.67 -10.00
CA GLU A 19 -10.60 -22.64 -10.27
C GLU A 19 -11.85 -22.33 -9.43
N SER A 20 -12.92 -23.12 -9.62
CA SER A 20 -14.07 -23.07 -8.72
C SER A 20 -13.75 -23.80 -7.42
N HIS A 21 -14.02 -23.16 -6.30
CA HIS A 21 -13.73 -23.69 -4.97
C HIS A 21 -15.01 -23.99 -4.19
N GLU A 22 -14.88 -24.90 -3.23
CA GLU A 22 -15.89 -25.18 -2.22
C GLU A 22 -15.30 -25.01 -0.82
N TRP A 23 -16.03 -24.32 0.04
CA TRP A 23 -15.63 -24.06 1.42
C TRP A 23 -16.72 -24.45 2.39
N ASN A 24 -16.31 -25.07 3.49
CA ASN A 24 -17.17 -25.44 4.59
C ASN A 24 -17.30 -24.25 5.55
N VAL A 25 -18.54 -23.84 5.83
CA VAL A 25 -18.86 -22.78 6.77
C VAL A 25 -19.17 -23.40 8.14
N PRO A 26 -18.41 -23.07 9.20
CA PRO A 26 -18.75 -23.45 10.56
C PRO A 26 -20.17 -22.99 10.94
N PHE A 27 -20.91 -23.81 11.69
CA PHE A 27 -22.31 -23.53 12.04
C PHE A 27 -22.48 -22.21 12.79
N ASP A 28 -21.54 -21.88 13.68
CA ASP A 28 -21.47 -20.63 14.45
C ASP A 28 -21.20 -19.39 13.57
N ALA A 29 -20.59 -19.57 12.39
CA ALA A 29 -20.35 -18.49 11.43
C ALA A 29 -21.48 -18.32 10.41
N LYS A 30 -22.48 -19.22 10.39
CA LYS A 30 -23.54 -19.28 9.36
C LYS A 30 -24.22 -17.94 9.09
N GLU A 31 -24.81 -17.32 10.10
CA GLU A 31 -25.58 -16.07 9.93
C GLU A 31 -24.69 -14.91 9.45
N LYS A 32 -23.44 -14.88 9.91
CA LYS A 32 -22.46 -13.87 9.51
C LYS A 32 -22.05 -14.05 8.05
N VAL A 33 -21.75 -15.29 7.64
CA VAL A 33 -21.37 -15.61 6.27
C VAL A 33 -22.52 -15.36 5.29
N VAL A 34 -23.77 -15.67 5.65
CA VAL A 34 -24.95 -15.34 4.82
C VAL A 34 -24.99 -13.85 4.50
N LYS A 35 -24.89 -13.00 5.52
CA LYS A 35 -24.92 -11.54 5.35
C LYS A 35 -23.74 -11.02 4.53
N MET A 36 -22.54 -11.54 4.76
CA MET A 36 -21.34 -11.14 4.02
C MET A 36 -21.41 -11.56 2.55
N VAL A 37 -21.89 -12.77 2.26
CA VAL A 37 -22.10 -13.27 0.89
C VAL A 37 -23.15 -12.43 0.17
N GLN A 38 -24.25 -12.09 0.83
CA GLN A 38 -25.26 -11.20 0.26
C GLN A 38 -24.67 -9.82 -0.10
N LYS A 39 -23.98 -9.17 0.84
CA LYS A 39 -23.33 -7.87 0.63
C LYS A 39 -22.28 -7.92 -0.49
N TYR A 40 -21.47 -8.98 -0.51
CA TYR A 40 -20.49 -9.22 -1.57
C TYR A 40 -21.18 -9.36 -2.94
N ASN A 41 -22.21 -10.20 -3.06
CA ASN A 41 -22.90 -10.45 -4.33
C ASN A 41 -23.58 -9.18 -4.86
N GLU A 42 -24.24 -8.40 -4.00
CA GLU A 42 -24.83 -7.10 -4.35
C GLU A 42 -23.77 -6.13 -4.92
N ARG A 43 -22.60 -6.06 -4.27
CA ARG A 43 -21.47 -5.24 -4.73
C ARG A 43 -20.87 -5.75 -6.04
N ALA A 44 -20.65 -7.06 -6.16
CA ALA A 44 -20.12 -7.70 -7.37
C ALA A 44 -21.02 -7.42 -8.58
N ILE A 45 -22.34 -7.59 -8.43
CA ILE A 45 -23.32 -7.28 -9.48
C ILE A 45 -23.28 -5.79 -9.86
N LYS A 46 -23.26 -4.87 -8.89
CA LYS A 46 -23.15 -3.42 -9.14
C LYS A 46 -21.87 -3.04 -9.90
N MET A 47 -20.78 -3.76 -9.66
CA MET A 47 -19.50 -3.58 -10.36
C MET A 47 -19.41 -4.35 -11.69
N GLY A 48 -20.43 -5.14 -12.02
CA GLY A 48 -20.56 -5.93 -13.25
C GLY A 48 -19.91 -7.30 -13.22
N TYR A 49 -19.54 -7.85 -12.06
CA TYR A 49 -18.88 -9.14 -11.85
C TYR A 49 -19.90 -10.27 -11.65
N ASN A 50 -20.86 -10.41 -12.58
CA ASN A 50 -21.93 -11.42 -12.47
C ASN A 50 -21.37 -12.86 -12.46
N ASP A 51 -20.23 -13.08 -13.12
CA ASP A 51 -19.57 -14.40 -13.17
C ASP A 51 -18.76 -14.72 -11.91
N SER A 52 -18.70 -13.79 -10.95
CA SER A 52 -17.95 -13.94 -9.69
C SER A 52 -18.84 -14.06 -8.44
N ILE A 53 -20.13 -14.31 -8.63
CA ILE A 53 -21.10 -14.46 -7.52
C ILE A 53 -20.77 -15.72 -6.70
N LEU A 54 -20.87 -15.59 -5.38
CA LEU A 54 -20.75 -16.70 -4.45
C LEU A 54 -22.12 -17.32 -4.16
N ASN A 55 -22.19 -18.65 -4.17
CA ASN A 55 -23.38 -19.41 -3.82
C ASN A 55 -23.21 -20.06 -2.46
N PHE A 56 -24.06 -19.69 -1.50
CA PHE A 56 -24.08 -20.29 -0.18
C PHE A 56 -25.32 -21.16 0.01
N ASP A 57 -25.13 -22.46 0.22
CA ASP A 57 -26.20 -23.38 0.62
C ASP A 57 -26.27 -23.48 2.14
N ALA A 58 -27.30 -22.85 2.72
CA ALA A 58 -27.53 -22.80 4.16
C ALA A 58 -27.89 -24.16 4.79
N SER A 59 -28.23 -25.16 3.96
CA SER A 59 -28.60 -26.52 4.40
C SER A 59 -27.36 -27.39 4.57
N SER A 60 -26.43 -27.34 3.61
CA SER A 60 -25.16 -28.06 3.64
C SER A 60 -24.00 -27.25 4.23
N LEU A 61 -24.23 -26.00 4.63
CA LEU A 61 -23.21 -25.04 5.09
C LEU A 61 -22.03 -24.92 4.11
N THR A 62 -22.32 -25.05 2.81
CA THR A 62 -21.30 -25.06 1.77
C THR A 62 -21.34 -23.75 1.00
N LEU A 63 -20.21 -23.05 0.96
CA LEU A 63 -19.99 -21.87 0.13
C LEU A 63 -19.23 -22.30 -1.13
N ARG A 64 -19.67 -21.86 -2.31
CA ARG A 64 -19.04 -22.19 -3.59
C ARG A 64 -18.88 -20.97 -4.47
N GLY A 65 -17.81 -20.92 -5.25
CA GLY A 65 -17.65 -19.90 -6.28
C GLY A 65 -16.29 -19.90 -6.94
N ILE A 66 -16.20 -19.15 -8.04
CA ILE A 66 -14.96 -18.80 -8.74
C ILE A 66 -14.91 -17.27 -8.85
N PHE A 67 -13.74 -16.68 -8.62
CA PHE A 67 -13.55 -15.26 -8.86
C PHE A 67 -12.99 -15.04 -10.26
N VAL A 68 -13.79 -14.43 -11.14
CA VAL A 68 -13.38 -14.14 -12.51
C VAL A 68 -12.86 -12.72 -12.57
N LEU A 69 -11.54 -12.60 -12.70
CA LEU A 69 -10.90 -11.30 -12.91
C LEU A 69 -11.40 -10.69 -14.21
N LYS A 70 -11.90 -9.44 -14.15
CA LYS A 70 -12.12 -8.66 -15.36
C LYS A 70 -10.79 -8.19 -15.91
N ALA A 71 -10.55 -8.51 -17.19
CA ALA A 71 -9.36 -8.12 -17.93
C ALA A 71 -9.69 -7.55 -19.32
N GLU A 72 -10.96 -7.21 -19.57
CA GLU A 72 -11.48 -6.94 -20.92
C GLU A 72 -11.15 -5.54 -21.45
N LYS A 73 -10.65 -4.61 -20.62
CA LYS A 73 -10.43 -3.24 -21.06
C LYS A 73 -8.99 -2.95 -21.46
N THR A 74 -8.85 -2.40 -22.66
CA THR A 74 -7.59 -2.05 -23.32
C THR A 74 -6.98 -0.75 -22.80
N SER A 75 -7.79 0.18 -22.27
CA SER A 75 -7.27 1.45 -21.72
C SER A 75 -6.76 1.27 -20.29
N TRP A 76 -5.61 1.85 -20.00
CA TRP A 76 -4.92 1.66 -18.74
C TRP A 76 -5.68 2.21 -17.50
N LEU A 77 -6.37 3.34 -17.63
CA LEU A 77 -7.25 3.88 -16.57
C LEU A 77 -8.36 2.91 -16.19
N ALA A 78 -9.02 2.33 -17.20
CA ALA A 78 -10.08 1.37 -16.98
C ALA A 78 -9.54 0.06 -16.39
N LYS A 79 -8.33 -0.34 -16.77
CA LYS A 79 -7.62 -1.48 -16.17
C LYS A 79 -7.26 -1.24 -14.70
N ARG A 80 -6.79 -0.05 -14.31
CA ARG A 80 -6.49 0.27 -12.90
C ARG A 80 -7.75 0.34 -12.03
N LEU A 81 -8.84 0.88 -12.58
CA LEU A 81 -10.15 0.83 -11.92
C LEU A 81 -10.66 -0.61 -11.80
N GLU A 82 -10.42 -1.46 -12.80
CA GLU A 82 -10.71 -2.89 -12.75
C GLU A 82 -9.81 -3.63 -11.77
N ASP A 83 -8.52 -3.32 -11.68
CA ASP A 83 -7.58 -3.90 -10.72
C ASP A 83 -7.95 -3.49 -9.29
N GLY A 84 -8.38 -2.24 -9.07
CA GLY A 84 -8.92 -1.78 -7.79
C GLY A 84 -10.21 -2.51 -7.42
N ARG A 85 -11.15 -2.66 -8.36
CA ARG A 85 -12.37 -3.46 -8.14
C ARG A 85 -12.06 -4.94 -7.91
N ASN A 86 -11.06 -5.49 -8.62
CA ASN A 86 -10.58 -6.85 -8.45
C ASN A 86 -10.03 -7.04 -7.02
N ALA A 87 -9.23 -6.10 -6.54
CA ALA A 87 -8.66 -6.12 -5.19
C ALA A 87 -9.73 -5.95 -4.10
N ASP A 88 -10.68 -5.04 -4.28
CA ASP A 88 -11.80 -4.82 -3.37
C ASP A 88 -12.66 -6.08 -3.20
N LEU A 89 -13.08 -6.68 -4.32
CA LEU A 89 -13.90 -7.89 -4.32
C LEU A 89 -13.12 -9.10 -3.81
N SER A 90 -11.82 -9.21 -4.12
CA SER A 90 -10.95 -10.25 -3.56
C SER A 90 -10.78 -10.07 -2.04
N GLY A 91 -10.72 -8.83 -1.55
CA GLY A 91 -10.66 -8.52 -0.13
C GLY A 91 -11.96 -8.87 0.60
N ASP A 92 -13.11 -8.63 -0.03
CA ASP A 92 -14.42 -9.07 0.46
C ASP A 92 -14.48 -10.61 0.57
N ILE A 93 -14.04 -11.33 -0.47
CA ILE A 93 -13.96 -12.80 -0.44
C ILE A 93 -12.97 -13.26 0.64
N MET A 94 -11.78 -12.65 0.76
CA MET A 94 -10.79 -13.00 1.79
C MET A 94 -11.38 -12.90 3.20
N ARG A 95 -12.16 -11.85 3.49
CA ARG A 95 -12.85 -11.69 4.78
C ARG A 95 -13.90 -12.78 5.02
N ILE A 96 -14.61 -13.22 3.99
CA ILE A 96 -15.54 -14.36 4.09
C ILE A 96 -14.76 -15.64 4.38
N LEU A 97 -13.69 -15.90 3.61
CA LEU A 97 -12.86 -17.11 3.73
C LEU A 97 -12.12 -17.20 5.07
N ALA A 98 -11.84 -16.08 5.73
CA ALA A 98 -11.29 -16.07 7.09
C ALA A 98 -12.20 -16.80 8.11
N LEU A 99 -13.49 -16.95 7.80
CA LEU A 99 -14.46 -17.67 8.62
C LEU A 99 -14.71 -19.11 8.12
N CYS A 100 -14.08 -19.53 7.03
CA CYS A 100 -14.37 -20.79 6.36
C CYS A 100 -13.19 -21.77 6.45
N ASN A 101 -13.51 -23.03 6.16
CA ASN A 101 -12.52 -24.09 5.99
C ASN A 101 -12.57 -24.65 4.57
N LYS A 102 -11.47 -25.25 4.11
CA LYS A 102 -11.40 -26.07 2.90
C LYS A 102 -10.98 -27.49 3.25
N VAL A 103 -11.27 -28.43 2.37
CA VAL A 103 -10.77 -29.80 2.49
C VAL A 103 -9.49 -29.92 1.68
N CYS A 104 -8.41 -30.37 2.32
CA CYS A 104 -7.17 -30.65 1.60
C CYS A 104 -7.39 -31.82 0.63
N PRO A 105 -7.18 -31.66 -0.68
CA PRO A 105 -7.45 -32.71 -1.67
C PRO A 105 -6.46 -33.88 -1.62
N GLN A 106 -5.34 -33.76 -0.90
CA GLN A 106 -4.33 -34.82 -0.78
C GLN A 106 -4.55 -35.71 0.44
N CYS A 107 -5.01 -35.15 1.55
CA CYS A 107 -5.18 -35.90 2.81
C CYS A 107 -6.59 -35.81 3.39
N ASN A 108 -7.52 -35.15 2.70
CA ASN A 108 -8.92 -34.96 3.08
C ASN A 108 -9.17 -34.32 4.46
N ASN A 109 -8.13 -33.74 5.07
CA ASN A 109 -8.27 -33.01 6.32
C ASN A 109 -8.91 -31.65 6.08
N GLN A 110 -9.80 -31.27 6.98
CA GLN A 110 -10.35 -29.93 7.02
C GLN A 110 -9.31 -28.97 7.58
N ILE A 111 -9.02 -27.93 6.82
CA ILE A 111 -8.04 -26.90 7.16
C ILE A 111 -8.66 -25.52 6.92
N PRO A 112 -8.11 -24.44 7.51
CA PRO A 112 -8.58 -23.09 7.24
C PRO A 112 -8.52 -22.73 5.76
N ALA A 113 -9.53 -22.04 5.24
CA ALA A 113 -9.65 -21.76 3.80
C ALA A 113 -8.46 -20.97 3.26
N LEU A 114 -7.92 -20.04 4.07
CA LEU A 114 -6.78 -19.19 3.74
C LEU A 114 -5.41 -19.83 4.02
N ALA A 115 -5.33 -21.13 4.33
CA ALA A 115 -4.04 -21.80 4.54
C ALA A 115 -3.25 -21.94 3.21
N LYS A 116 -1.99 -21.48 3.18
CA LYS A 116 -1.07 -21.62 2.02
C LYS A 116 -0.62 -23.05 1.81
N GLU A 117 -0.46 -23.77 2.92
CA GLU A 117 0.01 -25.14 2.98
C GLU A 117 -0.86 -25.95 3.94
N CYS A 118 -1.11 -27.22 3.59
CA CYS A 118 -1.80 -28.14 4.48
C CYS A 118 -0.85 -28.56 5.62
N GLU A 119 -1.13 -28.13 6.84
CA GLU A 119 -0.32 -28.44 8.04
C GLU A 119 -0.18 -29.96 8.31
N MET A 120 -1.04 -30.79 7.72
CA MET A 120 -1.03 -32.24 7.90
C MET A 120 -0.19 -33.01 6.88
N CYS A 121 -0.09 -32.53 5.64
CA CYS A 121 0.56 -33.27 4.55
C CYS A 121 1.54 -32.45 3.70
N GLY A 122 1.72 -31.17 4.02
CA GLY A 122 2.63 -30.26 3.34
C GLY A 122 2.20 -29.85 1.93
N LYS A 123 0.96 -30.15 1.51
CA LYS A 123 0.47 -29.73 0.20
C LYS A 123 0.36 -28.22 0.14
N GLN A 124 1.13 -27.60 -0.76
CA GLN A 124 0.98 -26.19 -1.11
C GLN A 124 -0.23 -25.97 -2.01
N PHE A 125 -0.96 -24.89 -1.75
CA PHE A 125 -2.13 -24.44 -2.52
C PHE A 125 -1.80 -23.31 -3.49
N LEU A 126 -0.54 -22.86 -3.52
CA LEU A 126 0.01 -21.85 -4.41
C LEU A 126 1.28 -22.42 -5.07
N GLN A 127 1.56 -22.08 -6.32
CA GLN A 127 2.77 -22.55 -7.01
C GLN A 127 3.93 -21.57 -6.79
N ASP A 128 5.02 -22.04 -6.16
CA ASP A 128 6.26 -21.28 -6.04
C ASP A 128 6.93 -21.08 -7.42
N LYS A 129 7.20 -19.84 -7.80
CA LYS A 129 8.15 -19.54 -8.90
C LYS A 129 9.57 -19.62 -8.34
N VAL A 130 10.26 -20.70 -8.69
CA VAL A 130 11.64 -21.00 -8.28
C VAL A 130 12.61 -19.85 -8.60
N LYS A 131 13.42 -19.50 -7.59
CA LYS A 131 14.60 -18.62 -7.66
C LYS A 131 15.77 -19.39 -8.30
N ASP A 132 16.46 -18.77 -9.26
CA ASP A 132 17.84 -19.13 -9.61
C ASP A 132 18.78 -17.91 -9.45
N ASN A 133 19.90 -18.17 -8.79
CA ASN A 133 21.00 -17.26 -8.47
C ASN A 133 21.87 -16.97 -9.70
N VAL A 134 22.42 -15.76 -9.82
CA VAL A 134 23.84 -15.53 -10.18
C VAL A 134 24.32 -14.23 -9.51
N PHE A 135 25.42 -14.33 -8.77
CA PHE A 135 26.27 -13.26 -8.27
C PHE A 135 27.08 -12.62 -9.40
N GLU A 136 27.27 -11.30 -9.41
CA GLU A 136 28.57 -10.73 -9.77
C GLU A 136 28.79 -9.36 -9.11
N THR A 137 29.80 -9.33 -8.24
CA THR A 137 30.42 -8.16 -7.63
C THR A 137 31.15 -7.32 -8.67
N ALA A 138 30.94 -6.00 -8.68
CA ALA A 138 31.86 -5.05 -9.30
C ALA A 138 32.09 -3.84 -8.39
N LYS A 139 33.38 -3.50 -8.28
CA LYS A 139 34.02 -2.58 -7.34
C LYS A 139 33.61 -1.11 -7.48
N GLU A 140 33.77 -0.42 -6.35
CA GLU A 140 33.79 1.02 -6.13
C GLU A 140 34.50 1.84 -7.22
N LYS A 141 33.90 2.99 -7.56
CA LYS A 141 34.62 4.24 -7.77
C LYS A 141 33.86 5.37 -7.11
N ALA A 142 34.54 6.02 -6.16
CA ALA A 142 34.15 7.30 -5.62
C ALA A 142 34.12 8.37 -6.72
N GLN A 143 33.06 9.17 -6.77
CA GLN A 143 33.19 10.56 -7.17
C GLN A 143 32.06 11.42 -6.61
N ASP A 144 32.45 12.65 -6.36
CA ASP A 144 32.01 13.63 -5.38
C ASP A 144 30.92 14.57 -5.91
N SER A 145 30.33 15.32 -4.97
CA SER A 145 29.59 16.56 -5.10
C SER A 145 28.16 16.56 -5.70
N THR A 146 27.24 16.78 -4.77
CA THR A 146 26.01 17.57 -4.84
C THR A 146 26.01 18.69 -5.88
N GLN A 147 25.22 18.54 -6.94
CA GLN A 147 24.35 19.59 -7.51
C GLN A 147 23.22 18.97 -8.36
N PRO A 148 22.04 19.61 -8.43
CA PRO A 148 20.83 19.02 -8.99
C PRO A 148 20.97 18.81 -10.49
N LYS A 149 20.64 17.61 -10.97
CA LYS A 149 20.31 17.41 -12.38
C LYS A 149 18.87 17.86 -12.59
N GLU A 150 18.67 19.08 -13.08
CA GLU A 150 17.49 19.34 -13.90
C GLU A 150 17.57 18.44 -15.13
N ILE A 151 16.52 17.66 -15.37
CA ILE A 151 16.41 16.80 -16.55
C ILE A 151 15.08 17.11 -17.23
N GLU A 152 15.18 17.16 -18.56
CA GLU A 152 14.18 17.48 -19.57
C GLU A 152 12.74 17.05 -19.24
N ASN A 153 11.78 17.93 -19.59
CA ASN A 153 10.32 17.72 -19.51
C ASN A 153 9.69 17.74 -18.09
N GLY A 154 10.36 18.29 -17.07
CA GLY A 154 9.75 18.51 -15.75
C GLY A 154 9.55 17.26 -14.89
N THR A 155 10.08 16.12 -15.34
CA THR A 155 10.12 14.83 -14.63
C THR A 155 11.44 14.70 -13.87
N GLY A 156 11.41 14.30 -12.60
CA GLY A 156 12.59 14.14 -11.76
C GLY A 156 12.36 14.53 -10.31
N VAL A 157 13.45 14.64 -9.56
CA VAL A 157 13.42 15.09 -8.16
C VAL A 157 14.09 16.46 -8.06
N ARG A 158 13.37 17.43 -7.49
CA ARG A 158 13.89 18.74 -7.11
C ARG A 158 13.89 18.86 -5.59
N TYR A 159 14.95 19.42 -5.02
CA TYR A 159 15.07 19.62 -3.59
C TYR A 159 14.92 21.10 -3.24
N GLU A 160 14.27 21.37 -2.12
CA GLU A 160 14.32 22.64 -1.41
C GLU A 160 14.90 22.33 -0.02
N LEU A 161 16.08 22.89 0.27
CA LEU A 161 16.82 22.59 1.50
C LEU A 161 16.94 23.85 2.35
N PHE A 162 16.70 23.71 3.64
CA PHE A 162 16.81 24.78 4.63
C PHE A 162 17.76 24.36 5.74
N ASP A 163 18.57 25.30 6.22
CA ASP A 163 19.56 25.05 7.27
C ASP A 163 18.93 24.78 8.64
N ALA A 164 17.81 25.43 8.94
CA ALA A 164 17.08 25.27 10.20
C ALA A 164 15.57 25.48 10.00
N ARG A 165 14.77 24.62 10.64
CA ARG A 165 13.31 24.74 10.68
C ARG A 165 12.88 25.88 11.61
N THR A 166 11.81 26.57 11.24
CA THR A 166 11.09 27.44 12.18
C THR A 166 10.10 26.61 13.00
N ALA A 167 9.69 27.14 14.16
CA ALA A 167 8.73 26.45 15.00
C ALA A 167 7.38 26.34 14.28
N ILE A 168 6.82 25.13 14.21
CA ILE A 168 5.50 24.88 13.63
C ILE A 168 4.50 24.91 14.77
N GLU A 169 3.54 25.82 14.74
CA GLU A 169 2.50 25.93 15.77
C GLU A 169 1.41 24.87 15.57
N LEU A 170 0.93 24.28 16.66
CA LEU A 170 -0.18 23.32 16.62
C LEU A 170 -1.52 24.07 16.49
N PRO A 171 -2.44 23.64 15.62
CA PRO A 171 -3.79 24.21 15.59
C PRO A 171 -4.53 23.95 16.91
N ASP A 172 -5.34 24.91 17.36
CA ASP A 172 -6.10 24.76 18.61
C ASP A 172 -7.12 23.62 18.54
N GLY A 173 -7.19 22.80 19.59
CA GLY A 173 -8.28 21.83 19.82
C GLY A 173 -8.17 20.52 19.05
N ILE A 174 -6.98 20.11 18.60
CA ILE A 174 -6.75 18.83 17.91
C ILE A 174 -6.70 17.68 18.92
N SER A 175 -7.70 16.79 18.90
CA SER A 175 -7.78 15.68 19.86
C SER A 175 -6.76 14.58 19.59
N TYR A 176 -6.43 14.34 18.31
CA TYR A 176 -5.54 13.26 17.89
C TYR A 176 -4.04 13.62 17.99
N TYR A 177 -3.69 14.83 18.45
CA TYR A 177 -2.30 15.28 18.57
C TYR A 177 -1.48 14.38 19.50
N GLY A 178 -2.02 14.08 20.68
CA GLY A 178 -1.34 13.29 21.71
C GLY A 178 -1.02 11.88 21.22
N ASP A 179 -1.98 11.23 20.57
CA ASP A 179 -1.83 9.88 20.03
C ASP A 179 -0.78 9.84 18.91
N ILE A 180 -0.79 10.81 17.99
CA ILE A 180 0.22 10.87 16.92
C ILE A 180 1.62 11.11 17.50
N LEU A 181 1.74 12.03 18.45
CA LEU A 181 3.04 12.37 19.07
C LEU A 181 3.65 11.14 19.76
N SER A 182 2.88 10.42 20.58
CA SER A 182 3.39 9.25 21.30
C SER A 182 3.84 8.15 20.35
N HIS A 183 3.11 7.91 19.25
CA HIS A 183 3.52 6.91 18.27
C HIS A 183 4.73 7.36 17.45
N PHE A 184 4.96 8.66 17.26
CA PHE A 184 6.21 9.11 16.66
C PHE A 184 7.40 8.84 17.57
N GLU A 185 7.25 8.97 18.88
CA GLU A 185 8.28 8.57 19.84
C GLU A 185 8.57 7.06 19.76
N GLU A 186 7.52 6.23 19.65
CA GLU A 186 7.65 4.79 19.40
C GLU A 186 8.33 4.48 18.06
N PHE A 187 8.02 5.26 17.02
CA PHE A 187 8.62 5.13 15.69
C PHE A 187 10.13 5.42 15.73
N ILE A 188 10.55 6.45 16.47
CA ILE A 188 11.97 6.74 16.71
C ILE A 188 12.63 5.61 17.53
N ALA A 189 11.95 5.09 18.55
CA ALA A 189 12.46 3.97 19.35
C ALA A 189 12.65 2.69 18.50
N ALA A 190 11.71 2.40 17.59
CA ALA A 190 11.81 1.26 16.67
C ALA A 190 13.01 1.39 15.72
N GLN A 191 13.28 2.60 15.21
CA GLN A 191 14.46 2.88 14.39
C GLN A 191 15.76 2.71 15.17
N ASN A 192 15.83 3.19 16.41
CA ASN A 192 17.01 3.00 17.27
C ASN A 192 17.26 1.53 17.59
N THR A 193 16.20 0.74 17.74
CA THR A 193 16.30 -0.71 17.99
C THR A 193 16.83 -1.46 16.77
N ASN A 194 16.38 -1.08 15.57
CA ASN A 194 16.78 -1.73 14.32
C ASN A 194 17.17 -0.70 13.23
N PRO A 195 18.34 -0.04 13.33
CA PRO A 195 18.70 1.10 12.46
C PRO A 195 18.87 0.75 10.98
N LYS A 196 19.10 -0.53 10.68
CA LYS A 196 19.21 -1.06 9.31
C LYS A 196 17.85 -1.40 8.68
N ASN A 197 16.79 -1.40 9.46
CA ASN A 197 15.45 -1.73 8.97
C ASN A 197 14.73 -0.51 8.44
N GLU A 198 13.89 -0.74 7.43
CA GLU A 198 12.84 0.23 7.15
C GLU A 198 11.82 0.16 8.28
N VAL A 199 11.35 1.33 8.68
CA VAL A 199 10.27 1.47 9.65
C VAL A 199 9.20 2.31 8.98
N THR A 200 7.97 1.82 9.00
CA THR A 200 6.80 2.49 8.45
C THR A 200 5.82 2.82 9.57
N PHE A 201 5.26 4.02 9.52
CA PHE A 201 4.21 4.50 10.39
C PHE A 201 2.93 4.59 9.55
N PHE A 202 1.97 3.71 9.84
CA PHE A 202 0.67 3.70 9.19
C PHE A 202 -0.35 4.41 10.06
N MET A 203 -0.95 5.46 9.52
CA MET A 203 -1.99 6.24 10.18
C MET A 203 -3.30 6.11 9.39
N THR A 204 -4.39 5.85 10.08
CA THR A 204 -5.71 5.77 9.46
C THR A 204 -6.79 6.28 10.39
N LEU A 205 -7.92 6.68 9.80
CA LEU A 205 -9.18 6.88 10.51
C LEU A 205 -9.59 5.58 11.19
N ASP A 206 -9.93 5.66 12.47
CA ASP A 206 -10.38 4.52 13.26
C ASP A 206 -11.90 4.34 13.10
N LEU A 207 -12.28 3.50 12.13
CA LEU A 207 -13.69 3.26 11.81
C LEU A 207 -14.45 2.59 12.97
N ASP A 208 -13.77 1.77 13.78
CA ASP A 208 -14.39 1.07 14.93
C ASP A 208 -14.81 2.05 16.05
N LYS A 209 -14.29 3.28 16.04
CA LYS A 209 -14.63 4.35 17.00
C LYS A 209 -15.56 5.41 16.43
N LEU A 210 -15.99 5.28 15.17
CA LEU A 210 -17.00 6.15 14.58
C LEU A 210 -18.41 5.67 14.98
N ASP A 211 -19.37 6.59 14.94
CA ASP A 211 -20.78 6.19 15.02
C ASP A 211 -21.12 5.34 13.78
N PRO A 212 -21.78 4.18 13.92
CA PRO A 212 -22.14 3.35 12.78
C PRO A 212 -22.95 4.09 11.70
N ALA A 213 -23.82 5.04 12.07
CA ALA A 213 -24.56 5.84 11.10
C ALA A 213 -23.66 6.83 10.34
N ASP A 214 -22.64 7.34 11.02
CA ASP A 214 -21.62 8.19 10.42
C ASP A 214 -20.76 7.40 9.43
N GLU A 215 -20.34 6.18 9.78
CA GLU A 215 -19.57 5.29 8.89
C GLU A 215 -20.37 4.91 7.65
N GLU A 216 -21.64 4.52 7.81
CA GLU A 216 -22.51 4.11 6.69
C GLU A 216 -22.77 5.24 5.68
N SER A 217 -22.68 6.49 6.11
CA SER A 217 -22.90 7.67 5.27
C SER A 217 -21.63 8.28 4.68
N MET A 218 -20.45 7.75 5.04
CA MET A 218 -19.18 8.22 4.48
C MET A 218 -19.08 7.95 2.99
N THR A 219 -18.67 8.99 2.25
CA THR A 219 -18.30 8.92 0.85
C THR A 219 -16.77 8.99 0.70
N ASP A 220 -16.25 8.67 -0.49
CA ASP A 220 -14.80 8.68 -0.75
C ASP A 220 -14.16 10.08 -0.58
N ASP A 221 -14.95 11.15 -0.61
CA ASP A 221 -14.55 12.54 -0.40
C ASP A 221 -14.80 13.05 1.02
N ASP A 222 -15.18 12.17 1.96
CA ASP A 222 -15.38 12.56 3.36
C ASP A 222 -14.09 13.14 3.96
N PRO A 223 -14.10 14.37 4.50
CA PRO A 223 -12.90 15.03 5.01
C PRO A 223 -12.19 14.24 6.12
N ARG A 224 -12.89 13.38 6.86
CA ARG A 224 -12.28 12.52 7.89
C ARG A 224 -11.26 11.54 7.32
N LEU A 225 -11.45 11.10 6.07
CA LEU A 225 -10.50 10.23 5.36
C LEU A 225 -9.19 10.94 5.03
N GLY A 226 -9.15 12.27 5.11
CA GLY A 226 -7.92 13.06 4.91
C GLY A 226 -6.77 12.62 5.84
N ILE A 227 -7.05 12.03 7.00
CA ILE A 227 -6.03 11.49 7.91
C ILE A 227 -5.22 10.33 7.29
N ASN A 228 -5.76 9.66 6.27
CA ASN A 228 -5.11 8.55 5.56
C ASN A 228 -4.10 9.05 4.50
N SER A 229 -3.98 10.37 4.32
CA SER A 229 -3.23 10.99 3.21
C SER A 229 -1.71 10.96 3.37
N PHE A 230 -1.20 10.46 4.49
CA PHE A 230 0.21 10.61 4.84
C PHE A 230 0.92 9.26 4.80
N ASN A 231 1.93 9.15 3.93
CA ASN A 231 2.83 8.00 3.94
C ASN A 231 4.10 8.36 4.72
N ILE A 232 4.37 7.65 5.82
CA ILE A 232 5.42 8.00 6.77
C ILE A 232 6.40 6.85 6.90
N CYS A 233 7.67 7.09 6.53
CA CYS A 233 8.74 6.10 6.59
C CYS A 233 10.06 6.73 7.04
N ASN A 234 11.02 5.90 7.45
CA ASN A 234 12.39 6.35 7.73
C ASN A 234 13.32 6.32 6.51
N VAL A 235 12.82 5.87 5.36
CA VAL A 235 13.52 5.86 4.08
C VAL A 235 12.49 5.96 2.95
N ILE A 236 12.78 6.75 1.93
CA ILE A 236 11.95 6.87 0.72
C ILE A 236 12.87 6.69 -0.49
N PHE A 237 12.59 5.72 -1.35
CA PHE A 237 13.37 5.48 -2.56
C PHE A 237 12.76 6.19 -3.77
N SER A 238 13.61 6.55 -4.73
CA SER A 238 13.16 7.16 -5.98
C SER A 238 13.87 6.55 -7.18
N LYS A 239 13.10 6.18 -8.21
CA LYS A 239 13.66 5.77 -9.50
C LYS A 239 14.44 6.89 -10.19
N TYR A 240 14.02 8.12 -9.95
CA TYR A 240 14.65 9.33 -10.45
C TYR A 240 15.91 9.71 -9.66
N ASN A 241 16.09 9.13 -8.47
CA ASN A 241 17.37 9.10 -7.77
C ASN A 241 18.09 7.75 -7.93
N LYS A 242 18.04 7.14 -9.11
CA LYS A 242 18.72 5.85 -9.42
C LYS A 242 18.39 4.73 -8.43
N TRP A 243 17.15 4.66 -7.95
CA TRP A 243 16.68 3.69 -6.96
C TRP A 243 17.30 3.86 -5.57
N MET A 244 18.02 4.95 -5.34
CA MET A 244 18.61 5.27 -4.03
C MET A 244 17.59 5.99 -3.14
N PRO A 245 17.82 5.99 -1.81
CA PRO A 245 17.07 6.86 -0.90
C PRO A 245 17.08 8.31 -1.36
N LEU A 246 16.00 9.04 -1.11
CA LEU A 246 16.04 10.51 -1.07
C LEU A 246 16.74 10.93 0.23
N PHE A 247 17.40 12.09 0.24
CA PHE A 247 18.19 12.56 1.38
C PHE A 247 19.24 11.53 1.86
N GLU A 248 20.01 10.97 0.93
CA GLU A 248 20.96 9.86 1.18
C GLU A 248 21.88 10.12 2.39
N ASP A 249 22.44 11.32 2.50
CA ASP A 249 23.33 11.68 3.62
C ASP A 249 22.65 11.52 4.98
N LYS A 250 21.36 11.90 5.05
CA LYS A 250 20.57 11.74 6.28
C LYS A 250 20.29 10.27 6.57
N VAL A 251 19.88 9.50 5.56
CA VAL A 251 19.60 8.05 5.70
C VAL A 251 20.86 7.28 6.09
N ASN A 252 22.01 7.66 5.53
CA ASN A 252 23.30 7.00 5.76
C ASN A 252 23.99 7.45 7.05
N SER A 253 23.55 8.55 7.67
CA SER A 253 24.09 9.02 8.96
C SER A 253 23.87 8.04 10.11
N GLY A 254 22.93 7.10 9.97
CA GLY A 254 22.53 6.15 11.01
C GLY A 254 21.63 6.74 12.08
N LYS A 255 21.31 8.04 12.03
CA LYS A 255 20.33 8.67 12.91
C LYS A 255 18.90 8.31 12.50
N PRO A 256 17.95 8.27 13.44
CA PRO A 256 16.54 8.16 13.10
C PRO A 256 16.09 9.28 12.17
N GLN A 257 15.17 8.96 11.26
CA GLN A 257 14.62 9.89 10.28
C GLN A 257 13.11 9.73 10.18
N ILE A 258 12.41 10.84 10.00
CA ILE A 258 11.00 10.93 9.72
C ILE A 258 10.86 11.60 8.35
N PHE A 259 10.40 10.82 7.37
CA PHE A 259 9.97 11.34 6.07
C PHE A 259 8.45 11.21 5.95
N ILE A 260 7.80 12.29 5.56
CA ILE A 260 6.35 12.32 5.31
C ILE A 260 6.14 12.61 3.83
N SER A 261 5.47 11.71 3.13
CA SER A 261 5.12 11.87 1.71
C SER A 261 3.63 12.17 1.55
N VAL A 262 3.33 13.15 0.69
CA VAL A 262 1.96 13.50 0.30
C VAL A 262 1.88 13.51 -1.23
N MET A 263 0.89 12.81 -1.78
CA MET A 263 0.65 12.71 -3.22
C MET A 263 -0.29 13.83 -3.70
N ASP A 264 -0.18 14.17 -4.98
CA ASP A 264 -1.03 15.15 -5.68
C ASP A 264 -2.53 14.83 -5.67
N TRP A 265 -2.90 13.56 -5.69
CA TRP A 265 -4.28 13.13 -5.59
C TRP A 265 -4.81 13.13 -4.14
N GLN A 266 -3.95 13.33 -3.15
CA GLN A 266 -4.33 13.41 -1.73
C GLN A 266 -4.51 14.86 -1.27
N ALA A 267 -3.62 15.76 -1.69
CA ALA A 267 -3.64 17.16 -1.28
C ALA A 267 -3.18 18.10 -2.40
N ASP A 268 -3.59 19.36 -2.31
CA ASP A 268 -2.98 20.43 -3.12
C ASP A 268 -1.52 20.63 -2.73
N LEU A 269 -0.61 20.07 -3.53
CA LEU A 269 0.83 20.12 -3.26
C LEU A 269 1.40 21.53 -3.26
N ASN A 270 0.76 22.51 -3.91
CA ASN A 270 1.23 23.89 -3.86
C ASN A 270 0.98 24.49 -2.47
N LYS A 271 -0.15 24.16 -1.84
CA LYS A 271 -0.43 24.56 -0.45
C LYS A 271 0.52 23.86 0.52
N VAL A 272 0.80 22.57 0.31
CA VAL A 272 1.74 21.82 1.15
C VAL A 272 3.16 22.37 1.00
N ALA A 273 3.62 22.63 -0.22
CA ALA A 273 4.93 23.21 -0.49
C ALA A 273 5.05 24.62 0.11
N LYS A 274 4.02 25.46 -0.04
CA LYS A 274 3.99 26.79 0.58
C LYS A 274 4.13 26.70 2.10
N PHE A 275 3.37 25.84 2.76
CA PHE A 275 3.48 25.62 4.20
C PHE A 275 4.89 25.13 4.59
N ALA A 276 5.45 24.19 3.82
CA ALA A 276 6.79 23.68 4.06
C ALA A 276 7.85 24.78 3.96
N THR A 277 7.79 25.64 2.94
CA THR A 277 8.69 26.78 2.77
C THR A 277 8.53 27.82 3.89
N GLU A 278 7.30 28.17 4.27
CA GLU A 278 7.03 29.12 5.38
C GLU A 278 7.54 28.58 6.73
N SER A 279 7.56 27.25 6.88
CA SER A 279 8.06 26.54 8.07
C SER A 279 9.53 26.10 7.97
N CYS A 280 10.23 26.47 6.89
CA CYS A 280 11.59 26.04 6.58
C CYS A 280 11.81 24.50 6.67
N ILE A 281 10.82 23.70 6.28
CA ILE A 281 10.92 22.23 6.24
C ILE A 281 11.59 21.84 4.93
N SER A 282 12.74 21.16 5.00
CA SER A 282 13.40 20.65 3.80
C SER A 282 12.55 19.58 3.13
N TYR A 283 12.38 19.65 1.80
CA TYR A 283 11.58 18.69 1.06
C TYR A 283 12.17 18.36 -0.31
N ALA A 284 11.81 17.18 -0.81
CA ALA A 284 11.99 16.77 -2.19
C ALA A 284 10.63 16.80 -2.88
N PHE A 285 10.56 17.43 -4.04
CA PHE A 285 9.42 17.38 -4.94
C PHE A 285 9.73 16.43 -6.08
N GLU A 286 8.96 15.36 -6.22
CA GLU A 286 9.15 14.36 -7.25
C GLU A 286 7.98 14.42 -8.23
N ASN A 287 8.30 14.75 -9.48
CA ASN A 287 7.41 14.55 -10.61
C ASN A 287 7.86 13.30 -11.34
N GLY A 288 6.92 12.42 -11.60
CA GLY A 288 7.23 11.13 -12.15
C GLY A 288 6.13 10.59 -13.01
N ILE A 289 6.48 9.48 -13.62
CA ILE A 289 5.58 8.58 -14.29
C ILE A 289 5.56 7.33 -13.42
N ASP A 290 4.41 6.85 -12.97
CA ASP A 290 4.37 5.63 -12.16
C ASP A 290 4.70 4.40 -13.02
N ARG A 291 4.62 3.19 -12.46
CA ARG A 291 4.87 1.94 -13.21
C ARG A 291 3.87 1.68 -14.34
N TYR A 292 2.92 2.57 -14.52
CA TYR A 292 1.81 2.42 -15.41
C TYR A 292 1.61 3.62 -16.35
N ASP A 293 2.67 4.39 -16.56
CA ASP A 293 2.65 5.52 -17.47
C ASP A 293 1.70 6.66 -17.04
N LYS A 294 1.31 6.73 -15.76
CA LYS A 294 0.57 7.88 -15.20
C LYS A 294 1.55 8.89 -14.64
N GLU A 295 1.34 10.14 -15.01
CA GLU A 295 1.97 11.24 -14.29
C GLU A 295 1.51 11.24 -12.83
N TYR A 296 2.45 11.48 -11.94
CA TYR A 296 2.20 11.77 -10.55
C TYR A 296 3.15 12.88 -10.10
N ALA A 297 2.68 13.64 -9.13
CA ALA A 297 3.53 14.48 -8.30
C ALA A 297 3.40 14.04 -6.84
N LYS A 298 4.50 14.15 -6.10
CA LYS A 298 4.50 14.02 -4.65
C LYS A 298 5.54 14.92 -4.02
N ILE A 299 5.26 15.36 -2.81
CA ILE A 299 6.20 16.07 -1.95
C ILE A 299 6.62 15.15 -0.81
N ILE A 300 7.92 15.10 -0.53
CA ILE A 300 8.54 14.28 0.52
C ILE A 300 9.26 15.23 1.48
N LEU A 301 8.73 15.39 2.68
CA LEU A 301 9.23 16.32 3.69
C LEU A 301 10.15 15.59 4.68
N SER A 302 11.25 16.23 5.08
CA SER A 302 12.24 15.70 6.02
C SER A 302 12.16 16.41 7.36
N PHE A 303 11.91 15.64 8.42
CA PHE A 303 11.80 16.13 9.81
C PHE A 303 12.95 15.69 10.71
N ASP A 304 13.92 14.93 10.19
CA ASP A 304 14.96 14.29 11.02
C ASP A 304 14.31 13.42 12.10
N ASP A 305 14.69 13.56 13.37
CA ASP A 305 14.08 12.89 14.52
C ASP A 305 13.11 13.78 15.32
N ASP A 306 12.69 14.91 14.75
CA ASP A 306 11.83 15.89 15.42
C ASP A 306 10.36 15.49 15.36
N VAL A 307 9.97 14.67 16.33
CA VAL A 307 8.60 14.16 16.49
C VAL A 307 7.56 15.27 16.66
N LYS A 308 7.93 16.39 17.29
CA LYS A 308 7.00 17.52 17.53
C LYS A 308 6.72 18.27 16.25
N ALA A 309 7.75 18.62 15.48
CA ALA A 309 7.58 19.27 14.19
C ALA A 309 6.80 18.38 13.21
N ALA A 310 7.11 17.08 13.16
CA ALA A 310 6.38 16.12 12.33
C ALA A 310 4.88 16.04 12.70
N THR A 311 4.58 15.96 14.00
CA THR A 311 3.19 15.91 14.49
C THR A 311 2.45 17.21 14.19
N ASN A 312 3.07 18.37 14.45
CA ASN A 312 2.45 19.67 14.19
C ASN A 312 2.19 19.87 12.70
N PHE A 313 3.13 19.45 11.83
CA PHE A 313 2.92 19.46 10.39
C PHE A 313 1.70 18.63 9.99
N LEU A 314 1.60 17.37 10.46
CA LEU A 314 0.46 16.51 10.14
C LEU A 314 -0.86 17.15 10.56
N CYS A 315 -0.94 17.67 11.79
CA CYS A 315 -2.16 18.32 12.30
C CYS A 315 -2.53 19.57 11.48
N ASN A 316 -1.54 20.37 11.06
CA ASN A 316 -1.77 21.54 10.20
C ASN A 316 -2.26 21.15 8.80
N VAL A 317 -1.61 20.20 8.14
CA VAL A 317 -2.01 19.77 6.80
C VAL A 317 -3.38 19.09 6.84
N ALA A 318 -3.61 18.20 7.80
CA ALA A 318 -4.90 17.55 8.00
C ALA A 318 -6.02 18.57 8.20
N THR A 319 -5.85 19.53 9.10
CA THR A 319 -6.90 20.48 9.46
C THR A 319 -7.07 21.58 8.41
N ASN A 320 -5.97 22.23 8.00
CA ASN A 320 -6.03 23.48 7.24
C ASN A 320 -5.98 23.27 5.72
N ILE A 321 -5.48 22.12 5.25
CA ILE A 321 -5.39 21.80 3.82
C ILE A 321 -6.43 20.75 3.44
N LEU A 322 -6.56 19.69 4.24
CA LEU A 322 -7.45 18.56 3.97
C LEU A 322 -8.83 18.67 4.65
N SER A 323 -9.04 19.70 5.48
CA SER A 323 -10.30 19.95 6.19
C SER A 323 -10.74 18.80 7.12
N VAL A 324 -9.79 17.99 7.61
CA VAL A 324 -10.06 16.91 8.58
C VAL A 324 -10.62 17.51 9.87
N PRO A 325 -11.75 17.01 10.40
CA PRO A 325 -12.28 17.48 11.67
C PRO A 325 -11.30 17.26 12.81
N LYS A 326 -11.26 18.21 13.76
CA LYS A 326 -10.26 18.24 14.84
C LYS A 326 -10.38 17.09 15.85
N ASN A 327 -11.51 16.38 15.83
CA ASN A 327 -11.89 15.38 16.82
C ASN A 327 -12.07 13.97 16.23
N VAL A 328 -11.47 13.66 15.08
CA VAL A 328 -11.54 12.32 14.49
C VAL A 328 -10.72 11.29 15.28
N PRO A 329 -11.20 10.05 15.42
CA PRO A 329 -10.43 8.99 16.04
C PRO A 329 -9.38 8.45 15.06
N VAL A 330 -8.16 8.21 15.55
CA VAL A 330 -7.03 7.76 14.72
C VAL A 330 -6.50 6.43 15.25
N THR A 331 -6.23 5.50 14.33
CA THR A 331 -5.52 4.25 14.61
C THR A 331 -4.15 4.32 13.94
N ILE A 332 -3.12 3.96 14.71
CA ILE A 332 -1.73 3.99 14.26
C ILE A 332 -1.11 2.60 14.42
N TYR A 333 -0.35 2.18 13.42
CA TYR A 333 0.42 0.94 13.45
C TYR A 333 1.85 1.19 12.94
N ILE A 334 2.83 0.73 13.71
CA ILE A 334 4.25 0.82 13.34
C ILE A 334 4.75 -0.56 12.91
N SER A 335 5.41 -0.62 11.77
CA SER A 335 5.96 -1.84 11.22
C SER A 335 7.45 -1.72 10.93
N SER A 336 8.20 -2.80 11.15
CA SER A 336 9.63 -2.92 10.85
C SER A 336 9.93 -4.38 10.49
N TYR A 337 9.63 -4.78 9.26
CA TYR A 337 9.71 -6.18 8.83
C TYR A 337 10.90 -6.51 7.91
N GLN A 338 11.56 -5.50 7.34
CA GLN A 338 12.69 -5.75 6.43
C GLN A 338 13.81 -4.71 6.51
N THR A 339 14.97 -5.09 6.00
CA THR A 339 16.13 -4.19 5.90
C THR A 339 15.90 -3.14 4.81
N LYS A 340 16.48 -1.94 4.97
CA LYS A 340 16.46 -0.88 3.95
C LYS A 340 17.02 -1.38 2.60
N ALA A 341 18.03 -2.25 2.62
CA ALA A 341 18.60 -2.85 1.41
C ALA A 341 17.61 -3.79 0.69
N LYS A 342 16.85 -4.60 1.45
CA LYS A 342 15.79 -5.44 0.87
C LYS A 342 14.66 -4.58 0.30
N ALA A 343 14.23 -3.57 1.04
CA ALA A 343 13.23 -2.61 0.60
C ALA A 343 13.64 -1.88 -0.70
N GLN A 344 14.90 -1.46 -0.81
CA GLN A 344 15.45 -0.84 -2.02
C GLN A 344 15.36 -1.78 -3.23
N LYS A 345 15.75 -3.04 -3.03
CA LYS A 345 15.70 -4.07 -4.07
C LYS A 345 14.27 -4.29 -4.54
N GLU A 346 13.33 -4.46 -3.62
CA GLU A 346 11.90 -4.64 -3.92
C GLU A 346 11.31 -3.39 -4.60
N TYR A 347 11.68 -2.19 -4.15
CA TYR A 347 11.28 -0.94 -4.79
C TYR A 347 11.74 -0.89 -6.25
N LYS A 348 13.02 -1.22 -6.50
CA LYS A 348 13.57 -1.29 -7.86
C LYS A 348 12.85 -2.32 -8.72
N GLU A 349 12.63 -3.52 -8.19
CA GLU A 349 11.91 -4.59 -8.91
C GLU A 349 10.49 -4.17 -9.28
N ASN A 350 9.77 -3.50 -8.37
CA ASN A 350 8.39 -3.07 -8.57
C ASN A 350 8.23 -1.87 -9.51
N ASN A 351 9.32 -1.15 -9.79
CA ASN A 351 9.29 0.10 -10.57
C ASN A 351 10.19 0.06 -11.82
N THR A 352 10.92 -1.04 -12.06
CA THR A 352 11.65 -1.29 -13.31
C THR A 352 10.78 -2.11 -14.25
N PHE A 353 10.58 -1.65 -15.48
CA PHE A 353 9.97 -2.47 -16.53
C PHE A 353 10.81 -3.72 -16.75
N SER A 354 10.24 -4.91 -16.54
CA SER A 354 11.00 -6.15 -16.70
C SER A 354 11.24 -6.44 -18.19
N ALA A 355 12.30 -7.17 -18.53
CA ALA A 355 12.52 -7.69 -19.88
C ALA A 355 11.32 -8.51 -20.39
N LYS A 356 10.53 -9.09 -19.48
CA LYS A 356 9.29 -9.80 -19.76
C LYS A 356 8.16 -8.85 -20.20
N ASP A 357 8.12 -7.63 -19.67
CA ASP A 357 7.17 -6.59 -20.08
C ASP A 357 7.55 -6.02 -21.45
N PHE A 358 8.85 -5.85 -21.70
CA PHE A 358 9.36 -5.46 -23.02
C PHE A 358 9.10 -6.56 -24.08
N ALA A 359 9.34 -7.83 -23.75
CA ALA A 359 9.07 -8.95 -24.64
C ALA A 359 7.57 -9.12 -24.94
N LYS A 360 6.70 -8.90 -23.95
CA LYS A 360 5.24 -8.89 -24.15
C LYS A 360 4.80 -7.73 -25.05
N GLY A 361 5.34 -6.52 -24.84
CA GLY A 361 5.07 -5.37 -25.70
C GLY A 361 5.56 -5.57 -27.13
N ALA A 362 6.78 -6.10 -27.30
CA ALA A 362 7.35 -6.42 -28.61
C ALA A 362 6.58 -7.54 -29.33
N MET A 363 6.13 -8.58 -28.61
CA MET A 363 5.28 -9.63 -29.18
C MET A 363 3.90 -9.12 -29.60
N LEU A 364 3.31 -8.17 -28.86
CA LEU A 364 2.06 -7.49 -29.25
C LEU A 364 2.24 -6.68 -30.54
N LEU A 365 3.30 -5.86 -30.63
CA LEU A 365 3.62 -5.08 -31.83
C LEU A 365 3.93 -5.96 -33.05
N LEU A 366 4.57 -7.12 -32.84
CA LEU A 366 4.82 -8.09 -33.90
C LEU A 366 3.55 -8.83 -34.32
N LYS A 367 2.65 -9.13 -33.37
CA LYS A 367 1.36 -9.76 -33.66
C LYS A 367 0.49 -8.84 -34.54
N ASP A 368 0.43 -7.55 -34.23
CA ASP A 368 -0.35 -6.58 -35.01
C ASP A 368 0.20 -6.44 -36.45
N LYS A 369 1.53 -6.42 -36.62
CA LYS A 369 2.18 -6.46 -37.94
C LYS A 369 1.91 -7.73 -38.75
N ILE A 370 1.74 -8.89 -38.11
CA ILE A 370 1.51 -10.18 -38.80
C ILE A 370 0.03 -10.36 -39.15
N THR A 371 -0.88 -9.85 -38.32
CA THR A 371 -2.33 -9.97 -38.56
C THR A 371 -2.93 -8.90 -39.47
N GLY A 372 -2.13 -7.93 -39.94
CA GLY A 372 -2.55 -6.93 -40.94
C GLY A 372 -3.73 -6.07 -40.48
N LYS A 373 -3.73 -5.61 -39.23
CA LYS A 373 -4.60 -4.53 -38.77
C LYS A 373 -3.78 -3.28 -38.48
#